data_AF-A0A934LZ58-F1
#
_entry.id   AF-A0A934LZ58-F1
#
_cell.length_a   1.000
_cell.length_b   1.000
_cell.length_c   1.000
_cell.angle_alpha   90.00
_cell.angle_beta   90.00
_cell.angle_gamma   90.00
#
_symmetry.space_group_name_H-M   'P 1'
#
loop_
_entity.id
_entity.type
_entity.pdbx_description
1 polymer ?
#
loop_
_entity_poly.entity_id
_entity_poly.type
_entity_poly.pdbx_seq_one_letter_code
_entity_poly.pdbx_strand_id
1 'polypeptide(L)'
;MKRRDFMKAAPAALAVSTLPAATLAHEEADPILPLYRQWVDARKEWYLYADLPGNGDWDMPESMAAQAKEDDAFWAMIEMTPTSTEGIAALSHVLWDLEGPSVVPEHKEYAERANEPHRKLMRAIWRAASGQNSLPPDCKMEQAFA
;
A
#
# COMPACT_ATOMS: atom_id res chain seq x y z
N MET A 1 72.45 9.23 -38.62
CA MET A 1 71.21 8.75 -39.25
C MET A 1 70.37 8.06 -38.17
N LYS A 2 69.13 8.55 -37.94
CA LYS A 2 67.94 7.91 -37.31
C LYS A 2 68.07 7.46 -35.83
N ARG A 3 67.37 8.06 -34.85
CA ARG A 3 65.91 8.24 -34.60
C ARG A 3 65.37 7.14 -33.65
N ARG A 4 64.61 7.57 -32.62
CA ARG A 4 63.57 6.85 -31.85
C ARG A 4 64.05 6.04 -30.65
N ASP A 5 63.33 5.90 -29.54
CA ASP A 5 62.09 6.42 -28.91
C ASP A 5 62.23 5.85 -27.47
N PHE A 6 61.89 6.50 -26.37
CA PHE A 6 60.64 6.32 -25.61
C PHE A 6 60.86 7.05 -24.26
N MET A 7 60.17 8.16 -23.97
CA MET A 7 58.91 8.23 -23.19
C MET A 7 59.02 7.51 -21.82
N LYS A 8 59.20 8.29 -20.74
CA LYS A 8 58.16 8.72 -19.78
C LYS A 8 57.62 7.60 -18.88
N ALA A 9 57.95 7.66 -17.60
CA ALA A 9 57.12 7.14 -16.54
C ALA A 9 56.92 8.25 -15.49
N ALA A 10 55.72 8.82 -15.48
CA ALA A 10 55.26 9.73 -14.43
C ALA A 10 54.77 8.90 -13.23
N PRO A 11 54.96 9.36 -11.98
CA PRO A 11 54.34 8.71 -10.84
C PRO A 11 52.83 9.03 -10.83
N ALA A 12 52.01 7.98 -10.87
CA ALA A 12 50.56 8.08 -10.68
C ALA A 12 50.30 8.49 -9.21
N ALA A 13 49.95 9.75 -9.00
CA ALA A 13 49.42 10.23 -7.74
C ALA A 13 48.05 9.58 -7.50
N LEU A 14 47.94 8.75 -6.47
CA LEU A 14 46.68 8.23 -5.95
C LEU A 14 45.93 9.39 -5.28
N ALA A 15 45.05 10.05 -6.03
CA ALA A 15 44.03 10.90 -5.46
C ALA A 15 43.01 10.01 -4.74
N VAL A 16 43.09 9.95 -3.41
CA VAL A 16 42.02 9.40 -2.58
C VAL A 16 40.88 10.40 -2.63
N SER A 17 39.95 10.19 -3.55
CA SER A 17 38.69 10.91 -3.58
C SER A 17 37.87 10.50 -2.36
N THR A 18 37.84 11.36 -1.35
CA THR A 18 36.83 11.31 -0.29
C THR A 18 35.48 11.66 -0.91
N LEU A 19 34.77 10.62 -1.37
CA LEU A 19 33.36 10.77 -1.72
C LEU A 19 32.64 11.28 -0.46
N PRO A 20 31.93 12.42 -0.51
CA PRO A 20 31.02 12.76 0.56
C PRO A 20 30.01 11.61 0.63
N ALA A 21 29.94 10.97 1.80
CA ALA A 21 28.85 10.07 2.11
C ALA A 21 27.58 10.91 1.98
N ALA A 22 26.91 10.80 0.83
CA ALA A 22 25.53 11.19 0.70
C ALA A 22 24.81 10.38 1.78
N THR A 23 24.50 11.04 2.89
CA THR A 23 23.42 10.62 3.75
C THR A 23 22.22 10.50 2.83
N LEU A 24 21.95 9.27 2.38
CA LEU A 24 20.69 8.92 1.76
C LEU A 24 19.65 9.42 2.76
N ALA A 25 18.99 10.53 2.42
CA ALA A 25 17.83 10.97 3.16
C ALA A 25 16.91 9.76 3.17
N HIS A 26 16.73 9.16 4.35
CA HIS A 26 15.76 8.11 4.52
C HIS A 26 14.43 8.82 4.27
N GLU A 27 13.85 8.64 3.09
CA GLU A 27 12.52 9.11 2.79
C GLU A 27 11.63 8.46 3.84
N GLU A 28 11.16 9.29 4.78
CA GLU A 28 10.38 8.80 5.91
C GLU A 28 9.15 8.14 5.31
N ALA A 29 9.00 6.83 5.57
CA ALA A 29 7.90 6.06 5.01
C ALA A 29 6.58 6.72 5.38
N ASP A 30 5.64 6.77 4.44
CA ASP A 30 4.35 7.41 4.66
C ASP A 30 3.69 6.83 5.93
N PRO A 31 3.23 7.69 6.86
CA PRO A 31 2.75 7.27 8.17
C PRO A 31 1.49 6.39 8.11
N ILE A 32 0.74 6.42 7.00
CA ILE A 32 -0.45 5.59 6.79
C ILE A 32 -0.06 4.13 6.55
N LEU A 33 1.07 3.87 5.89
CA LEU A 33 1.37 2.53 5.37
C LEU A 33 1.50 1.43 6.44
N PRO A 34 2.15 1.66 7.60
CA PRO A 34 2.18 0.67 8.66
C PRO A 34 0.78 0.32 9.19
N LEU A 35 -0.07 1.33 9.41
CA LEU A 35 -1.43 1.15 9.92
C LEU A 35 -2.32 0.48 8.88
N TYR A 36 -2.16 0.84 7.60
CA TYR A 36 -2.89 0.21 6.50
C TYR A 36 -2.58 -1.28 6.38
N ARG A 37 -1.31 -1.68 6.52
CA ARG A 37 -0.93 -3.10 6.54
C ARG A 37 -1.57 -3.83 7.72
N GLN A 38 -1.54 -3.23 8.91
CA GLN A 38 -2.21 -3.78 10.09
C GLN A 38 -3.72 -3.94 9.86
N TRP A 39 -4.37 -2.94 9.28
CA TRP A 39 -5.80 -2.99 8.95
C TRP A 39 -6.12 -4.10 7.93
N VAL A 40 -5.34 -4.22 6.84
CA VAL A 40 -5.51 -5.30 5.85
C VAL A 40 -5.35 -6.67 6.49
N ASP A 41 -4.32 -6.86 7.34
CA ASP A 41 -4.07 -8.16 7.97
C ASP A 41 -5.15 -8.50 9.00
N ALA A 42 -5.62 -7.52 9.79
CA ALA A 42 -6.73 -7.70 10.70
C ALA A 42 -8.02 -8.08 9.97
N ARG A 43 -8.30 -7.50 8.80
CA ARG A 43 -9.46 -7.88 7.97
C ARG A 43 -9.37 -9.30 7.43
N LYS A 44 -8.19 -9.72 6.97
CA LYS A 44 -7.97 -11.12 6.55
C LYS A 44 -8.22 -12.09 7.70
N GLU A 45 -7.72 -11.77 8.90
CA GLU A 45 -7.99 -12.55 10.11
C GLU A 45 -9.50 -12.58 10.41
N TRP A 46 -10.18 -11.43 10.36
CA TRP A 46 -11.61 -11.34 10.63
C TRP A 46 -12.42 -12.21 9.67
N TYR A 47 -12.15 -12.14 8.36
CA TYR A 47 -12.82 -12.97 7.37
C TYR A 47 -12.54 -14.46 7.56
N LEU A 48 -11.30 -14.84 7.87
CA LEU A 48 -10.95 -16.22 8.17
C LEU A 48 -11.78 -16.78 9.33
N TYR A 49 -11.97 -15.99 10.39
CA TYR A 49 -12.77 -16.41 11.54
C TYR A 49 -14.27 -16.36 11.27
N ALA A 50 -14.75 -15.36 10.51
CA ALA A 50 -16.17 -15.21 10.18
C ALA A 50 -16.73 -16.42 9.39
N ASP A 51 -15.88 -17.08 8.61
CA ASP A 51 -16.25 -18.27 7.82
C ASP A 51 -16.13 -19.59 8.61
N LEU A 52 -15.69 -19.57 9.88
CA LEU A 52 -15.56 -20.79 10.68
C LEU A 52 -16.94 -21.36 11.08
N PRO A 53 -17.12 -22.70 11.02
CA PRO A 53 -18.31 -23.34 11.53
C PRO A 53 -18.56 -23.00 13.01
N GLY A 54 -19.74 -22.49 13.33
CA GLY A 54 -20.13 -22.12 14.68
C GLY A 54 -19.84 -20.66 15.07
N ASN A 55 -19.27 -19.85 14.18
CA ASN A 55 -19.04 -18.41 14.40
C ASN A 55 -20.05 -17.52 13.64
N GLY A 56 -21.29 -17.98 13.49
CA GLY A 56 -22.31 -17.25 12.73
C GLY A 56 -22.73 -15.92 13.35
N ASP A 57 -22.50 -15.76 14.66
CA ASP A 57 -22.76 -14.53 15.41
C ASP A 57 -21.52 -13.63 15.53
N TRP A 58 -20.37 -14.04 14.98
CA TRP A 58 -19.09 -13.33 14.97
C TRP A 58 -18.54 -12.95 16.36
N ASP A 59 -18.95 -13.68 17.40
CA ASP A 59 -18.62 -13.40 18.81
C ASP A 59 -17.48 -14.28 19.36
N MET A 60 -16.86 -15.12 18.52
CA MET A 60 -15.64 -15.81 18.92
C MET A 60 -14.57 -14.80 19.37
N PRO A 61 -13.83 -15.08 20.45
CA PRO A 61 -12.78 -14.19 20.95
C PRO A 61 -11.79 -13.75 19.87
N GLU A 62 -11.46 -14.64 18.94
CA GLU A 62 -10.57 -14.39 17.82
C GLU A 62 -11.16 -13.39 16.80
N SER A 63 -12.46 -13.48 16.49
CA SER A 63 -13.16 -12.51 15.64
C SER A 63 -13.20 -11.12 16.27
N MET A 64 -13.52 -11.05 17.56
CA MET A 64 -13.53 -9.79 18.29
C MET A 64 -12.14 -9.16 18.38
N ALA A 65 -11.09 -9.97 18.56
CA ALA A 65 -9.72 -9.51 18.58
C ALA A 65 -9.26 -8.99 17.21
N ALA A 66 -9.63 -9.67 16.12
CA ALA A 66 -9.36 -9.20 14.77
C ALA A 66 -10.08 -7.87 14.47
N GLN A 67 -11.35 -7.77 14.84
CA GLN A 67 -12.13 -6.52 14.70
C GLN A 67 -11.50 -5.37 15.49
N ALA A 68 -11.08 -5.59 16.74
CA ALA A 68 -10.45 -4.55 17.54
C ALA A 68 -9.14 -4.03 16.90
N LYS A 69 -8.31 -4.93 16.34
CA LYS A 69 -7.09 -4.52 15.61
C LYS A 69 -7.42 -3.72 14.35
N GLU A 70 -8.47 -4.12 13.63
CA GLU A 70 -8.97 -3.41 12.46
C GLU A 70 -9.42 -1.99 12.84
N ASP A 71 -10.29 -1.88 13.85
CA ASP A 71 -10.84 -0.61 14.32
C ASP A 71 -9.74 0.34 14.79
N ASP A 72 -8.80 -0.14 15.62
CA ASP A 72 -7.68 0.66 16.11
C ASP A 72 -6.83 1.23 14.96
N ALA A 73 -6.52 0.38 13.97
CA ALA A 73 -5.75 0.81 12.80
C ALA A 73 -6.54 1.78 11.91
N PHE A 74 -7.84 1.53 11.70
CA PHE A 74 -8.72 2.39 10.92
C PHE A 74 -8.81 3.79 11.53
N TRP A 75 -9.16 3.90 12.81
CA TRP A 75 -9.30 5.20 13.48
C TRP A 75 -7.98 5.95 13.53
N ALA A 76 -6.86 5.26 13.73
CA ALA A 76 -5.55 5.88 13.65
C ALA A 76 -5.24 6.42 12.24
N MET A 77 -5.54 5.67 11.17
CA MET A 77 -5.28 6.10 9.79
C MET A 77 -6.04 7.36 9.39
N ILE A 78 -7.33 7.46 9.71
CA ILE A 78 -8.17 8.56 9.21
C ILE A 78 -7.87 9.91 9.88
N GLU A 79 -7.19 9.88 11.03
CA GLU A 79 -6.72 11.08 11.74
C GLU A 79 -5.34 11.56 11.23
N MET A 80 -4.72 10.80 10.33
CA MET A 80 -3.42 11.12 9.75
C MET A 80 -3.55 11.71 8.34
N THR A 81 -2.52 12.44 7.92
CA THR A 81 -2.40 12.93 6.55
C THR A 81 -1.38 12.08 5.79
N PRO A 82 -1.74 11.46 4.64
CA PRO A 82 -0.77 10.76 3.81
C PRO A 82 0.26 11.75 3.26
N THR A 83 1.51 11.32 3.16
CA THR A 83 2.65 12.10 2.66
C THR A 83 3.21 11.56 1.34
N SER A 84 2.66 10.46 0.82
CA SER A 84 3.03 9.84 -0.45
C SER A 84 1.80 9.40 -1.26
N THR A 85 2.03 9.08 -2.55
CA THR A 85 0.99 8.52 -3.42
C THR A 85 0.52 7.14 -2.95
N GLU A 86 1.40 6.35 -2.37
CA GLU A 86 1.07 5.05 -1.77
C GLU A 86 0.13 5.22 -0.57
N GLY A 87 0.35 6.22 0.29
CA GLY A 87 -0.57 6.54 1.39
C GLY A 87 -1.94 7.00 0.90
N ILE A 88 -1.99 7.82 -0.16
CA ILE A 88 -3.26 8.21 -0.82
C ILE A 88 -3.97 6.98 -1.39
N ALA A 89 -3.23 6.06 -2.03
CA ALA A 89 -3.78 4.81 -2.55
C ALA A 89 -4.34 3.94 -1.42
N ALA A 90 -3.64 3.84 -0.29
CA ALA A 90 -4.09 3.12 0.90
C ALA A 90 -5.43 3.67 1.44
N LEU A 91 -5.54 4.99 1.67
CA LEU A 91 -6.80 5.59 2.13
C LEU A 91 -7.93 5.45 1.11
N SER A 92 -7.62 5.56 -0.19
CA SER A 92 -8.61 5.33 -1.25
C SER A 92 -9.13 3.90 -1.26
N HIS A 93 -8.26 2.93 -0.99
CA HIS A 93 -8.67 1.53 -0.82
C HIS A 93 -9.54 1.33 0.42
N VAL A 94 -9.15 1.87 1.58
CA VAL A 94 -9.98 1.81 2.80
C VAL A 94 -11.36 2.40 2.55
N LEU A 95 -11.45 3.56 1.89
CA LEU A 95 -12.74 4.16 1.56
C LEU A 95 -13.55 3.30 0.58
N TRP A 96 -12.90 2.66 -0.40
CA TRP A 96 -13.56 1.74 -1.33
C TRP A 96 -14.10 0.49 -0.64
N ASP A 97 -13.39 -0.03 0.35
CA ASP A 97 -13.86 -1.16 1.13
C ASP A 97 -15.10 -0.81 1.98
N LEU A 98 -15.16 0.40 2.55
CA LEU A 98 -16.31 0.88 3.32
C LEU A 98 -17.53 1.23 2.48
N GLU A 99 -17.32 2.01 1.41
CA GLU A 99 -18.40 2.64 0.64
C GLU A 99 -18.56 2.05 -0.77
N GLY A 100 -17.79 1.02 -1.10
CA GLY A 100 -17.88 0.32 -2.37
C GLY A 100 -19.21 -0.43 -2.57
N PRO A 101 -19.39 -1.09 -3.71
CA PRO A 101 -20.55 -1.94 -3.92
C PRO A 101 -20.57 -3.08 -2.90
N SER A 102 -21.62 -3.14 -2.07
CA SER A 102 -21.79 -4.17 -1.03
C SER A 102 -22.27 -5.53 -1.55
N VAL A 103 -22.41 -5.68 -2.87
CA VAL A 103 -22.84 -6.93 -3.53
C VAL A 103 -21.64 -7.58 -4.19
N VAL A 104 -21.69 -8.88 -4.41
CA VAL A 104 -20.61 -9.59 -5.11
C VAL A 104 -20.48 -9.11 -6.57
N PRO A 105 -19.28 -9.13 -7.17
CA PRO A 105 -19.05 -8.66 -8.55
C PRO A 105 -19.95 -9.30 -9.62
N GLU A 106 -20.37 -10.54 -9.41
CA GLU A 106 -21.24 -11.30 -10.31
C GLU A 106 -22.70 -10.85 -10.25
N HIS A 107 -23.09 -10.11 -9.20
CA HIS A 107 -24.45 -9.63 -9.05
C HIS A 107 -24.75 -8.52 -10.07
N LYS A 108 -25.93 -8.57 -10.69
CA LYS A 108 -26.35 -7.62 -11.74
C LYS A 108 -26.27 -6.14 -11.30
N GLU A 109 -26.49 -5.86 -10.01
CA GLU A 109 -26.46 -4.50 -9.47
C GLU A 109 -25.04 -3.97 -9.23
N TYR A 110 -24.02 -4.85 -9.24
CA TYR A 110 -22.65 -4.45 -8.95
C TYR A 110 -22.17 -3.35 -9.89
N ALA A 111 -22.38 -3.55 -11.20
CA ALA A 111 -21.96 -2.60 -12.23
C ALA A 111 -22.68 -1.24 -12.09
N GLU A 112 -23.95 -1.24 -11.69
CA GLU A 112 -24.71 -0.03 -11.46
C GLU A 112 -24.17 0.72 -10.24
N ARG A 113 -24.05 0.03 -9.10
CA ARG A 113 -23.53 0.61 -7.85
C ARG A 113 -22.10 1.11 -8.00
N ALA A 114 -21.22 0.35 -8.65
CA ALA A 114 -19.84 0.78 -8.93
C ALA A 114 -19.77 2.04 -9.79
N ASN A 115 -20.82 2.35 -10.57
CA ASN A 115 -20.90 3.49 -11.46
C ASN A 115 -21.56 4.73 -10.84
N GLU A 116 -21.91 4.70 -9.57
CA GLU A 116 -22.36 5.88 -8.84
C GLU A 116 -21.27 6.97 -8.80
N PRO A 117 -21.65 8.27 -8.78
CA PRO A 117 -20.69 9.36 -8.91
C PRO A 117 -19.55 9.34 -7.87
N HIS A 118 -19.85 9.10 -6.59
CA HIS A 118 -18.83 9.09 -5.53
C HIS A 118 -17.83 7.95 -5.71
N ARG A 119 -18.29 6.74 -6.06
CA ARG A 119 -17.41 5.60 -6.39
C ARG A 119 -16.58 5.83 -7.65
N LYS A 120 -17.09 6.58 -8.65
CA LYS A 120 -16.28 7.01 -9.80
C LYS A 120 -15.12 7.92 -9.38
N LEU A 121 -15.36 8.84 -8.44
CA LEU A 121 -14.30 9.71 -7.90
C LEU A 121 -13.27 8.91 -7.12
N MET A 122 -13.69 7.99 -6.25
CA MET A 122 -12.79 7.11 -5.49
C MET A 122 -11.90 6.28 -6.42
N ARG A 123 -12.47 5.67 -7.47
CA ARG A 123 -11.68 4.94 -8.49
C ARG A 123 -10.70 5.85 -9.23
N ALA A 124 -11.08 7.09 -9.52
CA ALA A 124 -10.16 8.04 -10.16
C ALA A 124 -8.95 8.34 -9.26
N ILE A 125 -9.18 8.56 -7.97
CA ILE A 125 -8.12 8.77 -6.97
C ILE A 125 -7.24 7.52 -6.85
N TRP A 126 -7.84 6.33 -6.73
CA TRP A 126 -7.10 5.06 -6.69
C TRP A 126 -6.17 4.89 -7.89
N ARG A 127 -6.68 5.07 -9.11
CA ARG A 127 -5.87 4.87 -10.33
C ARG A 127 -4.73 5.87 -10.42
N ALA A 128 -4.98 7.13 -10.03
CA ALA A 128 -3.96 8.17 -10.02
C ALA A 128 -2.87 7.90 -8.99
N ALA A 129 -3.24 7.41 -7.81
CA ALA A 129 -2.33 7.22 -6.68
C ALA A 129 -1.57 5.89 -6.72
N SER A 130 -2.23 4.80 -7.11
CA SER A 130 -1.62 3.45 -7.15
C SER A 130 -0.91 3.14 -8.46
N GLY A 131 -1.17 3.90 -9.52
CA GLY A 131 -0.74 3.58 -10.89
C GLY A 131 -1.46 2.37 -11.51
N GLN A 132 -2.39 1.73 -10.81
CA GLN A 132 -3.16 0.59 -11.31
C GLN A 132 -4.43 1.05 -12.00
N ASN A 133 -4.82 0.41 -13.11
CA ASN A 133 -6.08 0.72 -13.82
C ASN A 133 -7.28 -0.08 -13.30
N SER A 134 -7.07 -0.98 -12.34
CA SER A 134 -8.07 -1.83 -11.69
C SER A 134 -8.89 -1.07 -10.64
N LEU A 135 -9.86 -1.77 -10.05
CA LEU A 135 -10.44 -1.37 -8.76
C LEU A 135 -9.44 -1.65 -7.63
N PRO A 136 -9.58 -0.99 -6.47
CA PRO A 136 -8.92 -1.43 -5.26
C PRO A 136 -9.21 -2.93 -5.03
N PRO A 137 -8.19 -3.73 -4.64
CA PRO A 137 -8.38 -5.15 -4.38
C PRO A 137 -9.37 -5.34 -3.23
N ASP A 138 -10.07 -6.47 -3.18
CA ASP A 138 -10.87 -6.82 -2.00
C ASP A 138 -9.93 -7.35 -0.92
N CYS A 139 -10.12 -6.97 0.34
CA CYS A 139 -9.34 -7.52 1.47
C CYS A 139 -9.55 -9.04 1.64
N LYS A 140 -10.63 -9.61 1.09
CA LYS A 140 -10.85 -11.06 0.97
C LYS A 140 -9.98 -11.72 -0.09
N MET A 141 -9.52 -10.95 -1.07
CA MET A 141 -8.79 -11.44 -2.24
C MET A 141 -7.29 -11.28 -2.02
N GLU A 142 -6.56 -12.38 -2.18
CA GLU A 142 -5.13 -12.47 -1.95
C GLU A 142 -4.35 -11.63 -2.99
N GLN A 143 -4.06 -10.35 -2.69
CA GLN A 143 -2.91 -9.54 -3.15
C GLN A 143 -3.09 -8.06 -2.78
N ALA A 144 -2.46 -7.63 -1.68
CA ALA A 144 -2.25 -6.21 -1.39
C ALA A 144 -0.74 -5.95 -1.27
N PHE A 145 -0.17 -5.44 -2.36
CA PHE A 145 1.18 -4.86 -2.51
C PHE A 145 2.38 -5.75 -2.13
N ALA A 146 3.18 -6.12 -3.14
CA ALA A 146 4.56 -6.57 -3.00
C ALA A 146 5.52 -5.39 -3.13
#